data_AF-A0A545AH33-F1
#
_entry.id   AF-A0A545AH33-F1
#
_cell.length_a   1.000
_cell.length_b   1.000
_cell.length_c   1.000
_cell.angle_alpha   90.00
_cell.angle_beta   90.00
_cell.angle_gamma   90.00
#
_symmetry.space_group_name_H-M   'P 1'
#
loop_
_entity.id
_entity.type
_entity.pdbx_description
1 polymer ?
#
loop_
_entity_poly.entity_id
_entity_poly.type
_entity_poly.pdbx_seq_one_letter_code
_entity_poly.pdbx_strand_id
1 'polypeptide(L)'
;MADSGSFGADPEELKKAGVDITKLAGINERIQHDLVTTLNAYQGRALGTGGDITESLLKNYVPGAKAGVEFLGQVASLLEGHGLLTSDVGDVTGGADHDATEITRGGKH
;
A
#
# COMPACT_ATOMS: atom_id res chain seq x y z
N MET A 1 -33.35 -19.89 12.44
CA MET A 1 -31.90 -20.17 12.26
C MET A 1 -31.39 -19.13 11.32
N ALA A 2 -30.39 -18.35 11.74
CA ALA A 2 -29.87 -17.26 10.94
C ALA A 2 -29.23 -17.82 9.68
N ASP A 3 -29.71 -17.34 8.55
CA ASP A 3 -29.13 -17.48 7.22
C ASP A 3 -27.65 -17.11 7.36
N SER A 4 -26.77 -18.13 7.34
CA SER A 4 -25.33 -17.93 7.34
C SER A 4 -25.01 -17.37 5.96
N GLY A 5 -25.16 -16.05 5.83
CA GLY A 5 -24.87 -15.30 4.63
C GLY A 5 -23.50 -15.71 4.12
N SER A 6 -23.51 -16.53 3.07
CA SER A 6 -22.32 -16.83 2.29
C SER A 6 -21.76 -15.47 1.88
N PHE A 7 -20.64 -15.10 2.48
CA PHE A 7 -19.78 -14.07 1.94
C PHE A 7 -19.22 -14.66 0.65
N GLY A 8 -20.00 -14.59 -0.43
CA GLY A 8 -19.58 -14.95 -1.77
C GLY A 8 -18.65 -13.88 -2.30
N ALA A 9 -17.47 -13.76 -1.70
CA ALA A 9 -16.40 -12.96 -2.26
C ALA A 9 -15.74 -13.80 -3.37
N ASP A 10 -15.70 -13.26 -4.59
CA ASP A 10 -15.02 -13.92 -5.71
C ASP A 10 -13.50 -13.95 -5.43
N PRO A 11 -12.89 -15.14 -5.27
CA PRO A 11 -11.46 -15.28 -5.00
C PRO A 11 -10.57 -14.59 -6.05
N GLU A 12 -10.99 -14.58 -7.31
CA GLU A 12 -10.23 -13.96 -8.40
C GLU A 12 -10.33 -12.43 -8.36
N GLU A 13 -11.49 -11.89 -7.97
CA GLU A 13 -11.63 -10.45 -7.74
C GLU A 13 -10.79 -9.99 -6.56
N LEU A 14 -10.70 -10.78 -5.48
CA LEU A 14 -9.84 -10.49 -4.33
C LEU A 14 -8.35 -10.47 -4.71
N LYS A 15 -7.87 -11.46 -5.47
CA LYS A 15 -6.50 -11.47 -5.97
C LYS A 15 -6.20 -10.27 -6.85
N LYS A 16 -7.10 -9.94 -7.76
CA LYS A 16 -6.97 -8.75 -8.64
C LYS A 16 -6.93 -7.46 -7.82
N ALA A 17 -7.82 -7.31 -6.85
CA ALA A 17 -7.85 -6.16 -5.96
C ALA A 17 -6.54 -6.04 -5.16
N GLY A 18 -6.02 -7.16 -4.63
CA GLY A 18 -4.72 -7.20 -3.95
C GLY A 18 -3.58 -6.68 -4.83
N VAL A 19 -3.49 -7.19 -6.07
CA VAL A 19 -2.50 -6.74 -7.06
C VAL A 19 -2.62 -5.24 -7.36
N ASP A 20 -3.85 -4.73 -7.54
CA ASP A 20 -4.07 -3.32 -7.84
C ASP A 20 -3.71 -2.41 -6.66
N ILE A 21 -3.98 -2.84 -5.41
CA ILE A 21 -3.55 -2.14 -4.20
C ILE A 21 -2.02 -2.11 -4.10
N THR A 22 -1.33 -3.22 -4.37
CA THR A 22 0.14 -3.25 -4.39
C THR A 22 0.72 -2.32 -5.47
N LYS A 23 0.09 -2.22 -6.64
CA LYS A 23 0.50 -1.23 -7.66
C LYS A 23 0.35 0.21 -7.17
N LEU A 24 -0.71 0.52 -6.43
CA LEU A 24 -0.91 1.84 -5.82
C LEU A 24 0.19 2.14 -4.80
N ALA A 25 0.60 1.16 -3.99
CA ALA A 25 1.75 1.31 -3.09
C ALA A 25 3.01 1.71 -3.87
N GLY A 26 3.35 1.02 -4.97
CA GLY A 26 4.50 1.35 -5.81
C GLY A 26 4.40 2.69 -6.56
N ILE A 27 3.19 3.20 -6.84
CA ILE A 27 3.01 4.58 -7.33
C ILE A 27 3.34 5.58 -6.22
N ASN A 28 2.85 5.33 -5.01
CA ASN A 28 3.07 6.20 -3.86
C ASN A 28 4.56 6.27 -3.47
N GLU A 29 5.28 5.15 -3.51
CA GLU A 29 6.73 5.11 -3.29
C GLU A 29 7.50 5.93 -4.32
N ARG A 30 7.11 5.88 -5.60
CA ARG A 30 7.73 6.71 -6.64
C ARG A 30 7.51 8.19 -6.39
N ILE A 31 6.28 8.59 -6.03
CA ILE A 31 5.97 9.98 -5.67
C ILE A 31 6.81 10.42 -4.47
N GLN A 32 6.92 9.58 -3.44
CA GLN A 32 7.73 9.84 -2.26
C GLN A 32 9.21 10.03 -2.66
N HIS A 33 9.76 9.13 -3.48
CA HIS A 33 11.15 9.18 -3.92
C HIS A 33 11.45 10.44 -4.77
N ASP A 34 10.56 10.79 -5.69
CA ASP A 34 10.68 11.99 -6.53
C ASP A 34 10.62 13.26 -5.67
N LEU A 35 9.74 13.27 -4.67
CA LEU A 35 9.64 14.37 -3.71
C LEU A 35 10.92 14.50 -2.89
N VAL A 36 11.47 13.41 -2.34
CA VAL A 36 12.74 13.41 -1.60
C VAL A 36 13.88 13.92 -2.48
N THR A 37 13.98 13.43 -3.72
CA THR A 37 15.02 13.85 -4.66
C THR A 37 14.92 15.34 -4.97
N THR A 38 13.70 15.83 -5.22
CA THR A 38 13.44 17.26 -5.49
C THR A 38 13.78 18.12 -4.28
N LEU A 39 13.37 17.70 -3.08
CA LEU A 39 13.67 18.40 -1.82
C LEU A 39 15.17 18.45 -1.55
N ASN A 40 15.89 17.35 -1.74
CA ASN A 40 17.35 17.30 -1.56
C ASN A 40 18.08 18.18 -2.57
N ALA A 41 17.65 18.17 -3.83
CA ALA A 41 18.20 19.05 -4.86
C ALA A 41 17.93 20.53 -4.55
N TYR A 42 16.74 20.86 -4.04
CA TYR A 42 16.39 22.21 -3.62
C TYR A 42 17.21 22.63 -2.39
N GLN A 43 17.33 21.78 -1.37
CA GLN A 43 18.15 22.06 -0.19
C GLN A 43 19.63 22.28 -0.56
N GLY A 44 20.22 21.40 -1.37
CA GLY A 44 21.62 21.51 -1.80
C GLY A 44 21.92 22.74 -2.67
N ARG A 45 20.90 23.33 -3.33
CA ARG A 45 21.04 24.52 -4.18
C ARG A 45 20.57 25.82 -3.53
N ALA A 46 19.56 25.76 -2.67
CA ALA A 46 18.90 26.93 -2.08
C ALA A 46 19.42 27.26 -0.68
N LEU A 47 19.99 26.29 0.07
CA LEU A 47 20.55 26.51 1.40
C LEU A 47 21.99 27.06 1.33
N GLY A 48 22.22 28.13 0.56
CA GLY A 48 23.49 28.87 0.61
C GLY A 48 23.92 29.23 2.04
N THR A 49 25.14 29.74 2.21
CA THR A 49 25.76 29.99 3.53
C THR A 49 24.94 30.94 4.41
N GLY A 50 24.10 30.38 5.29
CA GLY A 50 23.75 30.94 6.61
C GLY A 50 22.91 32.23 6.68
N GLY A 51 22.17 32.62 5.64
CA GLY A 51 21.27 33.80 5.71
C GLY A 51 19.91 33.50 6.34
N ASP A 52 19.16 34.55 6.72
CA ASP A 52 17.80 34.46 7.31
C ASP A 52 16.82 33.57 6.52
N ILE A 53 16.97 33.53 5.19
CA ILE A 53 16.18 32.66 4.30
C ILE A 53 16.51 31.18 4.54
N THR A 54 17.80 30.85 4.67
CA THR A 54 18.28 29.50 4.99
C THR A 54 17.76 29.06 6.36
N GLU A 55 17.83 29.93 7.38
CA GLU A 55 17.28 29.63 8.72
C GLU A 55 15.76 29.44 8.71
N SER A 56 15.03 30.31 8.02
CA SER A 56 13.58 30.21 7.89
C SER A 56 13.16 28.93 7.17
N LEU A 57 13.88 28.53 6.11
CA LEU A 57 13.64 27.26 5.42
C LEU A 57 13.91 26.06 6.33
N LEU A 58 15.03 26.05 7.05
CA LEU A 58 15.37 24.98 8.00
C LEU A 58 14.34 24.85 9.13
N LYS A 59 13.82 25.98 9.61
CA LYS A 59 12.88 26.00 10.74
C LYS A 59 11.44 25.67 10.32
N ASN A 60 10.97 26.20 9.20
CA ASN A 60 9.54 26.17 8.85
C ASN A 60 9.21 25.17 7.74
N TYR A 61 10.12 24.96 6.78
CA TYR A 61 9.85 24.16 5.59
C TYR A 61 10.36 22.71 5.72
N VAL A 62 11.61 22.53 6.16
CA VAL A 62 12.24 21.20 6.24
C VAL A 62 11.48 20.21 7.15
N PRO A 63 10.96 20.60 8.33
CA PRO A 63 10.22 19.67 9.18
C PRO A 63 8.92 19.19 8.55
N GLY A 64 8.15 20.09 7.92
CA GLY A 64 6.90 19.73 7.23
C GLY A 64 7.15 18.84 6.01
N ALA A 65 8.22 19.11 5.26
CA ALA A 65 8.64 18.29 4.14
C ALA A 65 9.01 16.86 4.59
N LYS A 66 9.74 16.71 5.71
CA LYS A 66 10.06 15.40 6.30
C LYS A 66 8.82 14.65 6.74
N ALA A 67 7.91 15.31 7.46
CA ALA A 67 6.66 14.71 7.91
C ALA A 67 5.80 14.23 6.72
N GLY A 68 5.78 14.98 5.62
CA GLY A 68 5.09 14.57 4.39
C GLY A 68 5.72 13.32 3.75
N VAL A 69 7.05 13.25 3.68
CA VAL A 69 7.76 12.07 3.17
C VAL A 69 7.55 10.85 4.05
N GLU A 70 7.57 11.00 5.37
CA GLU A 70 7.27 9.91 6.31
C GLU A 70 5.83 9.42 6.17
N PHE A 71 4.87 10.32 6.07
CA PHE A 71 3.47 9.98 5.85
C PHE A 71 3.29 9.17 4.55
N LEU A 72 3.87 9.62 3.45
CA LEU A 72 3.82 8.88 2.18
C LEU A 72 4.44 7.48 2.32
N GLY A 73 5.57 7.35 3.03
CA GLY A 73 6.17 6.04 3.31
C GLY A 73 5.25 5.12 4.12
N GLN A 74 4.58 5.65 5.15
CA GLN A 74 3.61 4.90 5.95
C GLN A 74 2.40 4.44 5.12
N VAL A 75 1.88 5.31 4.24
CA VAL A 75 0.79 4.96 3.33
C VAL A 75 1.20 3.86 2.36
N ALA A 76 2.42 3.90 1.83
CA ALA A 76 2.92 2.85 0.94
C ALA A 76 2.96 1.49 1.65
N SER A 77 3.54 1.44 2.86
CA SER A 77 3.62 0.21 3.66
C SER A 77 2.23 -0.34 4.03
N LEU A 78 1.29 0.54 4.39
CA LEU A 78 -0.09 0.12 4.68
C LEU A 78 -0.78 -0.47 3.45
N LEU A 79 -0.65 0.19 2.29
CA LEU A 79 -1.22 -0.30 1.03
C LEU A 79 -0.60 -1.63 0.64
N GLU A 80 0.72 -1.78 0.70
CA GLU A 80 1.39 -3.04 0.39
C GLU A 80 0.88 -4.17 1.29
N GLY A 81 0.82 -3.94 2.62
CA GLY A 81 0.30 -4.93 3.57
C GLY A 81 -1.16 -5.32 3.30
N HIS A 82 -2.02 -4.35 2.99
CA HIS A 82 -3.41 -4.64 2.62
C HIS A 82 -3.52 -5.36 1.27
N GLY A 83 -2.67 -5.04 0.29
CA GLY A 83 -2.63 -5.72 -1.00
C GLY A 83 -2.29 -7.21 -0.85
N LEU A 84 -1.24 -7.49 -0.07
CA LEU A 84 -0.83 -8.87 0.25
C LEU A 84 -1.94 -9.63 0.98
N LEU A 85 -2.49 -9.05 2.05
CA LEU A 85 -3.56 -9.70 2.82
C LEU A 85 -4.80 -9.97 1.96
N THR A 86 -5.17 -9.04 1.07
CA THR A 86 -6.33 -9.21 0.18
C THR A 86 -6.09 -10.35 -0.82
N SER A 87 -4.86 -10.47 -1.34
CA SER A 87 -4.47 -11.60 -2.19
C SER A 87 -4.49 -12.93 -1.43
N ASP A 88 -3.95 -12.96 -0.21
CA ASP A 88 -3.90 -14.16 0.64
C ASP A 88 -5.31 -14.67 0.98
N VAL A 89 -6.24 -13.75 1.28
CA VAL A 89 -7.65 -14.11 1.49
C VAL A 89 -8.26 -14.71 0.21
N GLY A 90 -7.92 -14.17 -0.97
CA GLY A 90 -8.29 -14.76 -2.26
C GLY A 90 -7.74 -16.18 -2.45
N ASP A 91 -6.50 -16.45 -2.06
CA ASP A 91 -5.92 -17.80 -2.15
C ASP A 91 -6.59 -18.78 -1.18
N VAL A 92 -6.82 -18.37 0.07
CA VAL A 92 -7.48 -19.22 1.09
C VAL A 92 -8.93 -19.54 0.70
N THR A 93 -9.68 -18.54 0.22
CA THR A 93 -11.08 -18.73 -0.20
C THR A 93 -11.19 -19.62 -1.43
N GLY A 94 -10.34 -19.40 -2.45
CA GLY A 94 -10.29 -20.27 -3.63
C GLY A 94 -9.89 -21.71 -3.32
N GLY A 95 -8.95 -21.91 -2.38
CA GLY A 95 -8.56 -23.24 -1.91
C GLY A 95 -9.68 -23.97 -1.15
N ALA A 96 -10.38 -23.26 -0.25
CA ALA A 96 -11.50 -23.83 0.49
C ALA A 96 -12.67 -24.24 -0.44
N ASP A 97 -12.97 -23.43 -1.46
CA ASP A 97 -13.99 -23.76 -2.45
C ASP A 97 -13.60 -24.97 -3.32
N HIS A 98 -12.33 -25.09 -3.68
CA HIS A 98 -11.80 -26.26 -4.40
C HIS A 98 -11.96 -27.54 -3.57
N ASP A 99 -11.50 -27.53 -2.32
CA ASP A 99 -11.55 -28.69 -1.42
C ASP A 99 -13.00 -29.12 -1.11
N ALA A 100 -13.90 -28.16 -0.90
CA ALA A 100 -15.33 -28.44 -0.72
C ALA A 100 -15.95 -29.11 -1.96
N THR A 101 -15.54 -28.68 -3.16
CA THR A 101 -16.02 -29.25 -4.42
C THR A 101 -15.51 -30.68 -4.64
N GLU A 102 -14.25 -30.97 -4.30
CA GLU A 102 -13.69 -32.32 -4.39
C GLU A 102 -14.33 -33.30 -3.40
N ILE A 103 -14.53 -32.92 -2.14
CA ILE A 103 -15.21 -33.77 -1.13
C ILE A 103 -16.63 -34.15 -1.62
N THR A 104 -17.34 -33.18 -2.21
CA THR A 104 -18.71 -33.41 -2.73
C THR A 104 -18.72 -34.34 -3.95
N ARG A 105 -17.63 -34.40 -4.73
CA ARG A 105 -17.48 -35.34 -5.85
C ARG A 105 -16.99 -36.72 -5.41
N GLY A 106 -16.09 -36.80 -4.43
CA GLY A 106 -15.52 -38.06 -3.92
C GLY A 106 -16.48 -38.86 -3.02
N GLY A 107 -17.43 -38.20 -2.35
CA GLY A 107 -18.42 -38.85 -1.47
C GLY A 107 -19.62 -39.51 -2.18
N LYS A 108 -19.62 -39.61 -3.51
CA LYS A 108 -20.71 -40.20 -4.32
C LYS A 108 -20.46 -41.66 -4.74
N HIS A 109 -19.51 -42.35 -4.12
CA HIS A 109 -19.23 -43.78 -4.35
C HIS A 109 -19.53 -44.63 -3.13
#